data_AF-A0AAD6GHB3-F1
#
_entry.id   AF-A0AAD6GHB3-F1
#
_cell.length_a   1.000
_cell.length_b   1.000
_cell.length_c   1.000
_cell.angle_alpha   90.00
_cell.angle_beta   90.00
_cell.angle_gamma   90.00
#
_symmetry.space_group_name_H-M   'P 1'
#
loop_
_entity.id
_entity.type
_entity.pdbx_description
1 polymer ?
#
loop_
_entity_poly.entity_id
_entity_poly.type
_entity_poly.pdbx_seq_one_letter_code
_entity_poly.pdbx_strand_id
1 'polypeptide(L)'
;MSLTTPESHQEYSFTSKESPGVLAADHANVKSFSAGKKSFEAALRSIINRCYEPLKTPNNLYYEFLACVYQKLFFAQPCESHVAFHALNILHKDERMPEDCRHAIRMVLHSQMMAISWKVFIDFKHASANRAVLQYKHACPDTATFAIRSCPEDCLMELVRIKAIPASGFNSAGQSFFHQAFHQGRVDIAHGLLLQMSVEHILEPACITADGQQQTILQMSVMKAELFNACWTKIESNPGLDLSNVLEHEHCVYVCGFATKDLAMRMLARGIDLANTVRARPFVTWLWMAQYQPSPAPFFSWLTQRGCWPYSTGAGHVTPLLVAAQHDRFEATSWLVWNNCSACEQMDCAVAAAVRQTKDSARILDMVLTRMSLAVPLHPPSWAQDIACEVIQAACNQDQMDGAKSLKFIQDLAIKKLQCVTAVAPDSLVYSKERFSIAKKQV
;
A
#
# COMPACT_ATOMS: atom_id res chain seq x y z
N MET A 1 16.62 62.75 25.97
CA MET A 1 15.99 62.74 27.31
C MET A 1 15.02 61.59 27.33
N SER A 2 15.50 60.42 27.73
CA SER A 2 15.47 59.89 29.11
C SER A 2 14.14 59.25 29.47
N LEU A 3 14.22 57.93 29.48
CA LEU A 3 13.47 56.93 30.25
C LEU A 3 12.88 57.46 31.56
N THR A 4 11.69 56.94 31.89
CA THR A 4 11.45 56.26 33.19
C THR A 4 10.09 55.54 33.16
N THR A 5 10.15 54.22 33.31
CA THR A 5 9.18 53.39 34.06
C THR A 5 9.28 53.72 35.56
N PRO A 6 8.30 53.42 36.43
CA PRO A 6 8.16 52.05 37.00
C PRO A 6 6.75 51.56 37.38
N GLU A 7 6.60 50.22 37.34
CA GLU A 7 5.98 49.27 38.32
C GLU A 7 4.51 49.47 38.79
N SER A 8 3.68 48.44 38.93
CA SER A 8 3.96 47.15 39.59
C SER A 8 2.98 46.04 39.16
N HIS A 9 3.55 44.84 38.98
CA HIS A 9 2.86 43.57 38.94
C HIS A 9 2.47 43.15 40.37
N GLN A 10 1.22 42.75 40.60
CA GLN A 10 0.84 42.00 41.78
C GLN A 10 1.30 40.54 41.62
N GLU A 11 2.35 40.18 42.33
CA GLU A 11 2.72 38.80 42.64
C GLU A 11 1.65 38.18 43.54
N TYR A 12 0.89 37.22 43.03
CA TYR A 12 0.17 36.28 43.87
C TYR A 12 1.12 35.16 44.30
N SER A 13 1.70 35.35 45.48
CA SER A 13 2.37 34.32 46.27
C SER A 13 1.36 33.25 46.70
N PHE A 14 1.44 32.06 46.09
CA PHE A 14 0.84 30.85 46.61
C PHE A 14 1.91 30.05 47.36
N THR A 15 1.90 30.14 48.68
CA THR A 15 2.66 29.25 49.56
C THR A 15 1.88 27.94 49.73
N SER A 16 1.91 27.05 48.74
CA SER A 16 1.59 25.64 48.99
C SER A 16 2.78 25.01 49.70
N LYS A 17 2.63 24.70 50.98
CA LYS A 17 3.53 23.81 51.74
C LYS A 17 3.36 22.36 51.26
N GLU A 18 3.62 22.11 49.99
CA GLU A 18 3.96 20.79 49.45
C GLU A 18 5.03 20.98 48.38
N SER A 19 6.10 20.19 48.50
CA SER A 19 7.44 20.53 48.05
C SER A 19 7.59 20.67 46.51
N PRO A 20 8.24 21.75 46.02
CA PRO A 20 8.66 21.90 44.61
C PRO A 20 9.53 20.75 44.08
N GLY A 21 10.12 19.96 44.98
CA GLY A 21 10.96 18.80 44.65
C GLY A 21 10.21 17.58 44.09
N VAL A 22 8.90 17.45 44.32
CA VAL A 22 8.14 16.24 43.89
C VAL A 22 7.77 16.30 42.42
N LEU A 23 7.27 17.46 41.95
CA LEU A 23 7.02 17.70 40.52
C LEU A 23 8.33 17.70 39.70
N ALA A 24 9.43 18.16 40.29
CA ALA A 24 10.75 18.12 39.65
C ALA A 24 11.33 16.70 39.55
N ALA A 25 11.10 15.83 40.55
CA ALA A 25 11.50 14.44 40.54
C ALA A 25 10.68 13.60 39.54
N ASP A 26 9.38 13.87 39.42
CA ASP A 26 8.51 13.21 38.43
C ASP A 26 8.81 13.72 37.00
N HIS A 27 9.18 15.00 36.82
CA HIS A 27 9.72 15.51 35.55
C HIS A 27 11.07 14.88 35.17
N ALA A 28 11.93 14.57 36.15
CA ALA A 28 13.21 13.90 35.94
C ALA A 28 13.03 12.42 35.58
N ASN A 29 12.05 11.73 36.20
CA ASN A 29 11.66 10.37 35.83
C ASN A 29 11.09 10.31 34.41
N VAL A 30 10.30 11.30 33.97
CA VAL A 30 9.81 11.39 32.58
C VAL A 30 10.95 11.63 31.57
N LYS A 31 11.98 12.41 31.95
CA LYS A 31 13.16 12.70 31.10
C LYS A 31 14.13 11.52 30.91
N SER A 32 14.09 10.49 31.76
CA SER A 32 14.98 9.32 31.65
C SER A 32 14.26 8.12 31.02
N PHE A 33 13.96 8.14 29.73
CA PHE A 33 13.27 6.99 29.12
C PHE A 33 13.90 6.42 27.85
N SER A 34 14.84 5.51 28.08
CA SER A 34 15.14 4.35 27.24
C SER A 34 14.40 3.06 27.68
N ALA A 35 13.54 3.14 28.70
CA ALA A 35 12.98 1.98 29.40
C ALA A 35 11.49 1.68 29.08
N GLY A 36 11.11 1.55 27.81
CA GLY A 36 9.93 0.78 27.36
C GLY A 36 8.50 1.26 27.72
N LYS A 37 7.55 0.94 26.83
CA LYS A 37 6.11 1.30 26.85
C LYS A 37 5.40 1.10 28.21
N LYS A 38 5.71 0.04 28.94
CA LYS A 38 5.04 -0.33 30.22
C LYS A 38 5.44 0.56 31.40
N SER A 39 6.69 1.03 31.43
CA SER A 39 7.20 1.86 32.52
C SER A 39 6.61 3.27 32.45
N PHE A 40 6.46 3.79 31.22
CA PHE A 40 5.80 5.06 30.96
C PHE A 40 4.32 5.05 31.35
N GLU A 41 3.57 3.99 30.98
CA GLU A 41 2.16 3.85 31.38
C GLU A 41 1.98 3.81 32.91
N ALA A 42 2.87 3.11 33.63
CA ALA A 42 2.84 3.02 35.09
C ALA A 42 3.16 4.37 35.76
N ALA A 43 4.16 5.09 35.25
CA ALA A 43 4.48 6.45 35.71
C ALA A 43 3.31 7.41 35.48
N LEU A 44 2.63 7.29 34.33
CA LEU A 44 1.45 8.09 34.01
C LEU A 44 0.29 7.80 34.95
N ARG A 45 -0.05 6.51 35.18
CA ARG A 45 -1.10 6.13 36.13
C ARG A 45 -0.78 6.64 37.54
N SER A 46 0.49 6.62 37.95
CA SER A 46 0.93 7.17 39.23
C SER A 46 0.73 8.69 39.33
N ILE A 47 1.13 9.46 38.31
CA ILE A 47 0.92 10.91 38.28
C ILE A 47 -0.57 11.25 38.30
N ILE A 48 -1.38 10.54 37.51
CA ILE A 48 -2.84 10.72 37.47
C ILE A 48 -3.44 10.47 38.86
N ASN A 49 -3.12 9.33 39.49
CA ASN A 49 -3.67 8.99 40.80
C ASN A 49 -3.26 9.99 41.89
N ARG A 50 -2.03 10.50 41.85
CA ARG A 50 -1.54 11.52 42.81
C ARG A 50 -2.18 12.89 42.60
N CYS A 51 -2.48 13.29 41.36
CA CYS A 51 -3.18 14.54 41.07
C CYS A 51 -4.71 14.44 41.31
N TYR A 52 -5.26 13.22 41.33
CA TYR A 52 -6.69 12.98 41.46
C TYR A 52 -7.19 13.00 42.92
N GLU A 53 -6.41 12.48 43.88
CA GLU A 53 -6.84 12.42 45.28
C GLU A 53 -7.12 13.78 45.98
N PRO A 54 -6.41 14.89 45.70
CA PRO A 54 -6.60 16.12 46.49
C PRO A 54 -7.77 17.02 46.06
N LEU A 55 -8.42 16.81 44.91
CA LEU A 55 -9.24 17.84 44.24
C LEU A 55 -10.67 17.38 43.91
N LYS A 56 -11.36 16.76 44.88
CA LYS A 56 -12.75 16.22 44.77
C LYS A 56 -13.88 17.27 44.58
N THR A 57 -13.64 18.39 43.94
CA THR A 57 -14.70 19.35 43.60
C THR A 57 -14.71 19.60 42.10
N PRO A 58 -15.75 19.13 41.38
CA PRO A 58 -15.84 19.28 39.93
C PRO A 58 -16.21 20.73 39.60
N ASN A 59 -15.23 21.50 39.13
CA ASN A 59 -15.43 22.83 38.56
C ASN A 59 -14.65 22.91 37.24
N ASN A 60 -15.13 23.69 36.26
CA ASN A 60 -14.49 23.82 34.93
C ASN A 60 -12.98 24.17 34.98
N LEU A 61 -12.57 24.96 35.99
CA LEU A 61 -11.17 25.31 36.26
C LEU A 61 -10.27 24.08 36.55
N TYR A 62 -10.83 23.00 37.10
CA TYR A 62 -10.10 21.77 37.40
C TYR A 62 -9.73 20.99 36.14
N TYR A 63 -10.66 20.88 35.19
CA TYR A 63 -10.41 20.23 33.90
C TYR A 63 -9.39 21.02 33.06
N GLU A 64 -9.47 22.36 33.09
CA GLU A 64 -8.49 23.23 32.43
C GLU A 64 -7.09 23.12 33.06
N PHE A 65 -7.00 23.00 34.39
CA PHE A 65 -5.73 22.79 35.08
C PHE A 65 -5.09 21.44 34.72
N LEU A 66 -5.85 20.34 34.81
CA LEU A 66 -5.39 19.01 34.40
C LEU A 66 -4.96 18.98 32.94
N ALA A 67 -5.75 19.62 32.05
CA ALA A 67 -5.40 19.73 30.64
C ALA A 67 -4.09 20.50 30.44
N CYS A 68 -3.88 21.61 31.15
CA CYS A 68 -2.64 22.39 31.09
C CYS A 68 -1.42 21.60 31.60
N VAL A 69 -1.59 20.83 32.68
CA VAL A 69 -0.54 19.96 33.24
C VAL A 69 -0.16 18.86 32.25
N TYR A 70 -1.13 18.14 31.71
CA TYR A 70 -0.91 17.14 30.66
C TYR A 70 -0.26 17.76 29.44
N GLN A 71 -0.71 18.93 29.01
CA GLN A 71 -0.16 19.61 27.85
C GLN A 71 1.32 19.96 28.02
N LYS A 72 1.71 20.50 29.19
CA LYS A 72 3.10 20.84 29.52
C LYS A 72 3.99 19.60 29.70
N LEU A 73 3.46 18.52 30.29
CA LEU A 73 4.21 17.28 30.52
C LEU A 73 4.44 16.49 29.23
N PHE A 74 3.47 16.47 28.32
CA PHE A 74 3.46 15.54 27.19
C PHE A 74 3.86 16.13 25.84
N PHE A 75 3.75 17.45 25.68
CA PHE A 75 4.05 18.12 24.39
C PHE A 75 5.23 19.09 24.46
N ALA A 76 6.03 19.05 25.53
CA ALA A 76 7.24 19.87 25.64
C ALA A 76 8.37 19.42 24.70
N GLN A 77 8.37 18.18 24.18
CA GLN A 77 9.38 17.67 23.24
C GLN A 77 8.78 16.93 22.03
N PRO A 78 9.26 17.16 20.79
CA PRO A 78 8.68 16.58 19.57
C PRO A 78 8.74 15.05 19.52
N CYS A 79 9.89 14.43 19.76
CA CYS A 79 10.05 12.99 19.54
C CYS A 79 9.48 12.14 20.73
N GLU A 80 9.21 12.74 21.90
CA GLU A 80 8.53 12.11 23.06
C GLU A 80 6.99 12.20 22.98
N SER A 81 6.47 13.14 22.17
CA SER A 81 5.03 13.41 22.05
C SER A 81 4.22 12.23 21.46
N HIS A 82 4.84 11.33 20.68
CA HIS A 82 4.16 10.14 20.15
C HIS A 82 3.84 9.16 21.28
N VAL A 83 4.84 8.84 22.10
CA VAL A 83 4.70 7.89 23.22
C VAL A 83 3.71 8.45 24.25
N ALA A 84 3.78 9.75 24.50
CA ALA A 84 2.82 10.46 25.33
C ALA A 84 1.39 10.38 24.77
N PHE A 85 1.20 10.70 23.49
CA PHE A 85 -0.10 10.55 22.82
C PHE A 85 -0.61 9.11 22.91
N HIS A 86 0.27 8.13 22.68
CA HIS A 86 -0.06 6.71 22.73
C HIS A 86 -0.60 6.32 24.10
N ALA A 87 0.09 6.70 25.18
CA ALA A 87 -0.36 6.42 26.53
C ALA A 87 -1.66 7.14 26.87
N LEU A 88 -1.80 8.41 26.48
CA LEU A 88 -3.04 9.16 26.66
C LEU A 88 -4.21 8.51 25.90
N ASN A 89 -3.99 8.03 24.69
CA ASN A 89 -5.02 7.35 23.90
C ASN A 89 -5.42 6.00 24.51
N ILE A 90 -4.46 5.21 25.02
CA ILE A 90 -4.75 3.98 25.77
C ILE A 90 -5.58 4.30 27.02
N LEU A 91 -5.16 5.29 27.81
CA LEU A 91 -5.87 5.68 29.04
C LEU A 91 -7.25 6.27 28.76
N HIS A 92 -7.41 7.00 27.66
CA HIS A 92 -8.70 7.50 27.20
C HIS A 92 -9.70 6.36 26.91
N LYS A 93 -9.19 5.25 26.36
CA LYS A 93 -9.96 4.05 26.01
C LYS A 93 -10.13 3.06 27.17
N ASP A 94 -9.41 3.23 28.29
CA ASP A 94 -9.54 2.37 29.46
C ASP A 94 -10.85 2.70 30.19
N GLU A 95 -11.83 1.80 30.14
CA GLU A 95 -13.13 1.98 30.80
C GLU A 95 -13.02 2.15 32.32
N ARG A 96 -11.91 1.70 32.92
CA ARG A 96 -11.62 1.83 34.35
C ARG A 96 -11.13 3.23 34.74
N MET A 97 -10.82 4.10 33.79
CA MET A 97 -10.44 5.48 34.10
C MET A 97 -11.65 6.30 34.56
N PRO A 98 -11.52 7.14 35.61
CA PRO A 98 -12.59 8.05 36.00
C PRO A 98 -13.01 8.98 34.86
N GLU A 99 -14.31 9.28 34.75
CA GLU A 99 -14.84 10.10 33.65
C GLU A 99 -14.21 11.49 33.60
N ASP A 100 -13.89 12.07 34.76
CA ASP A 100 -13.20 13.35 34.87
C ASP A 100 -11.80 13.34 34.22
N CYS A 101 -11.05 12.26 34.44
CA CYS A 101 -9.75 12.04 33.80
C CYS A 101 -9.92 11.82 32.29
N ARG A 102 -10.91 11.03 31.86
CA ARG A 102 -11.19 10.82 30.44
C ARG A 102 -11.58 12.12 29.75
N HIS A 103 -12.34 12.99 30.43
CA HIS A 103 -12.74 14.30 29.94
C HIS A 103 -11.52 15.22 29.77
N ALA A 104 -10.65 15.31 30.79
CA ALA A 104 -9.43 16.11 30.72
C ALA A 104 -8.48 15.61 29.61
N ILE A 105 -8.30 14.29 29.48
CA ILE A 105 -7.53 13.69 28.38
C ILE A 105 -8.16 14.05 27.03
N ARG A 106 -9.49 13.97 26.91
CA ARG A 106 -10.20 14.37 25.68
C ARG A 106 -9.93 15.83 25.36
N MET A 107 -9.99 16.75 26.32
CA MET A 107 -9.68 18.17 26.11
C MET A 107 -8.25 18.38 25.60
N VAL A 108 -7.28 17.66 26.17
CA VAL A 108 -5.87 17.72 25.73
C VAL A 108 -5.70 17.22 24.31
N LEU A 109 -6.29 16.06 23.99
CA LEU A 109 -6.25 15.45 22.68
C LEU A 109 -6.92 16.31 21.60
N HIS A 110 -7.94 17.10 21.97
CA HIS A 110 -8.64 18.01 21.06
C HIS A 110 -8.01 19.42 21.00
N SER A 111 -6.94 19.68 21.76
CA SER A 111 -6.26 20.98 21.71
C SER A 111 -5.44 21.14 20.43
N GLN A 112 -5.63 22.24 19.69
CA GLN A 112 -4.94 22.50 18.42
C GLN A 112 -3.41 22.72 18.56
N MET A 113 -2.87 22.79 19.78
CA MET A 113 -1.44 23.03 20.02
C MET A 113 -0.53 21.86 19.62
N MET A 114 -1.08 20.68 19.34
CA MET A 114 -0.32 19.53 18.87
C MET A 114 0.22 19.74 17.45
N ALA A 115 -0.54 20.37 16.54
CA ALA A 115 -0.10 20.62 15.15
C ALA A 115 1.12 21.56 15.08
N ILE A 116 1.13 22.61 15.91
CA ILE A 116 2.16 23.67 15.89
C ILE A 116 3.50 23.14 16.43
N SER A 117 3.48 22.31 17.47
CA SER A 117 4.70 21.75 18.07
C SER A 117 5.35 20.66 17.20
N TRP A 118 4.59 20.06 16.27
CA TRP A 118 5.02 18.89 15.50
C TRP A 118 5.63 19.20 14.14
N LYS A 119 5.78 20.49 13.79
CA LYS A 119 6.34 20.94 12.49
C LYS A 119 5.61 20.33 11.28
N VAL A 120 4.30 20.13 11.42
CA VAL A 120 3.42 19.64 10.36
C VAL A 120 2.89 20.84 9.57
N PHE A 121 2.96 20.75 8.25
CA PHE A 121 2.29 21.68 7.36
C PHE A 121 0.91 21.15 7.02
N ILE A 122 -0.09 22.01 6.95
CA ILE A 122 -1.50 21.60 6.91
C ILE A 122 -1.94 21.03 5.56
N ASP A 123 -1.31 21.48 4.49
CA ASP A 123 -1.60 21.11 3.10
C ASP A 123 -0.38 21.41 2.20
N PHE A 124 -0.53 21.13 0.91
CA PHE A 124 0.54 21.35 -0.07
C PHE A 124 0.90 22.83 -0.21
N LYS A 125 -0.09 23.74 -0.19
CA LYS A 125 0.13 25.18 -0.35
C LYS A 125 0.96 25.74 0.80
N HIS A 126 0.63 25.36 2.03
CA HIS A 126 1.36 25.76 3.23
C HIS A 126 2.78 25.18 3.21
N ALA A 127 2.93 23.90 2.85
CA ALA A 127 4.26 23.28 2.75
C ALA A 127 5.11 23.94 1.65
N SER A 128 4.52 24.22 0.49
CA SER A 128 5.18 24.87 -0.65
C SER A 128 5.62 26.30 -0.33
N ALA A 129 4.77 27.08 0.35
CA ALA A 129 5.11 28.43 0.81
C ALA A 129 6.29 28.42 1.79
N ASN A 130 6.50 27.32 2.53
CA ASN A 130 7.58 27.15 3.49
C ASN A 130 8.74 26.29 2.96
N ARG A 131 8.87 26.13 1.64
CA ARG A 131 9.88 25.26 1.03
C ARG A 131 11.32 25.54 1.46
N ALA A 132 11.66 26.80 1.75
CA ALA A 132 12.98 27.16 2.27
C ALA A 132 13.30 26.51 3.63
N VAL A 133 12.27 26.24 4.45
CA VAL A 133 12.38 25.62 5.77
C VAL A 133 12.42 24.08 5.68
N LEU A 134 11.93 23.49 4.57
CA LEU A 134 11.85 22.03 4.34
C LEU A 134 13.21 21.35 4.04
N GLN A 135 14.31 22.11 3.95
CA GLN A 135 15.59 21.62 3.40
C GLN A 135 16.51 20.86 4.37
N TYR A 136 16.04 20.50 5.57
CA TYR A 136 16.87 19.72 6.50
C TYR A 136 16.73 18.21 6.25
N LYS A 137 17.62 17.67 5.39
CA LYS A 137 17.82 16.22 5.14
C LYS A 137 18.04 15.36 6.41
N HIS A 138 18.22 15.98 7.58
CA HIS A 138 18.47 15.34 8.87
C HIS A 138 17.46 15.71 9.97
N ALA A 139 16.27 16.22 9.63
CA ALA A 139 15.24 16.47 10.64
C ALA A 139 14.81 15.16 11.35
N CYS A 140 14.69 15.16 12.70
CA CYS A 140 14.04 14.06 13.44
C CYS A 140 12.68 13.82 12.76
N PRO A 141 12.30 12.55 12.49
CA PRO A 141 10.95 12.26 12.01
C PRO A 141 9.95 12.94 12.94
N ASP A 142 9.04 13.75 12.39
CA ASP A 142 7.95 14.25 13.19
C ASP A 142 7.10 13.08 13.72
N THR A 143 6.34 13.36 14.76
CA THR A 143 5.49 12.42 15.47
C THR A 143 4.55 11.66 14.52
N ALA A 144 4.03 12.34 13.50
CA ALA A 144 3.16 11.73 12.49
C ALA A 144 3.92 10.75 11.58
N THR A 145 5.12 11.12 11.12
CA THR A 145 6.00 10.24 10.34
C THR A 145 6.42 9.02 11.16
N PHE A 146 6.74 9.21 12.44
CA PHE A 146 7.04 8.11 13.35
C PHE A 146 5.83 7.18 13.55
N ALA A 147 4.63 7.73 13.73
CA ALA A 147 3.41 6.94 13.86
C ALA A 147 3.15 6.05 12.64
N ILE A 148 3.36 6.58 11.43
CA ILE A 148 3.23 5.81 10.18
C ILE A 148 4.23 4.65 10.12
N ARG A 149 5.49 4.91 10.46
CA ARG A 149 6.58 3.92 10.32
C ARG A 149 6.59 2.86 11.40
N SER A 150 6.34 3.27 12.63
CA SER A 150 6.72 2.51 13.82
C SER A 150 5.56 2.17 14.74
N CYS A 151 4.37 2.76 14.53
CA CYS A 151 3.21 2.46 15.36
C CYS A 151 2.33 1.38 14.69
N PRO A 152 2.20 0.19 15.32
CA PRO A 152 1.26 -0.83 14.86
C PRO A 152 -0.19 -0.48 15.22
N GLU A 153 -0.40 0.47 16.14
CA GLU A 153 -1.73 1.00 16.47
C GLU A 153 -2.01 2.22 15.59
N ASP A 154 -3.27 2.45 15.19
CA ASP A 154 -3.69 3.50 14.24
C ASP A 154 -3.66 4.92 14.83
N CYS A 155 -2.59 5.27 15.55
CA CYS A 155 -2.42 6.54 16.23
C CYS A 155 -2.52 7.73 15.29
N LEU A 156 -1.99 7.63 14.07
CA LEU A 156 -2.14 8.68 13.06
C LEU A 156 -3.62 8.92 12.72
N MET A 157 -4.39 7.85 12.49
CA MET A 157 -5.80 7.99 12.13
C MET A 157 -6.61 8.55 13.28
N GLU A 158 -6.25 8.23 14.53
CA GLU A 158 -6.85 8.86 15.71
C GLU A 158 -6.56 10.37 15.75
N LEU A 159 -5.32 10.78 15.49
CA LEU A 159 -4.94 12.20 15.42
C LEU A 159 -5.69 12.95 14.31
N VAL A 160 -5.89 12.31 13.17
CA VAL A 160 -6.71 12.85 12.07
C VAL A 160 -8.18 12.94 12.49
N ARG A 161 -8.72 11.91 13.15
CA ARG A 161 -10.12 11.81 13.60
C ARG A 161 -10.49 12.91 14.58
N ILE A 162 -9.62 13.21 15.54
CA ILE A 162 -9.82 14.29 16.52
C ILE A 162 -9.43 15.67 15.97
N LYS A 163 -9.06 15.76 14.69
CA LYS A 163 -8.63 16.98 13.99
C LYS A 163 -7.40 17.66 14.61
N ALA A 164 -6.56 16.89 15.32
CA ALA A 164 -5.29 17.38 15.83
C ALA A 164 -4.28 17.63 14.70
N ILE A 165 -4.34 16.84 13.63
CA ILE A 165 -3.61 17.06 12.38
C ILE A 165 -4.54 16.85 11.18
N PRO A 166 -4.33 17.56 10.07
CA PRO A 166 -5.10 17.32 8.84
C PRO A 166 -4.60 16.08 8.10
N ALA A 167 -5.50 15.36 7.44
CA ALA A 167 -5.16 14.22 6.60
C ALA A 167 -4.24 14.60 5.41
N SER A 168 -4.42 15.81 4.88
CA SER A 168 -3.61 16.45 3.84
C SER A 168 -2.24 16.93 4.32
N GLY A 169 -1.87 16.66 5.57
CA GLY A 169 -0.67 17.22 6.17
C GLY A 169 0.63 16.72 5.54
N PHE A 170 1.66 17.56 5.63
CA PHE A 170 3.02 17.29 5.17
C PHE A 170 3.99 17.33 6.34
N ASN A 171 4.97 16.43 6.30
CA ASN A 171 6.06 16.39 7.24
C ASN A 171 7.11 17.46 6.95
N SER A 172 8.05 17.62 7.88
CA SER A 172 9.19 18.56 7.73
C SER A 172 10.13 18.27 6.56
N ALA A 173 10.06 17.08 5.95
CA ALA A 173 10.79 16.71 4.74
C ALA A 173 10.01 17.03 3.45
N GLY A 174 8.84 17.68 3.55
CA GLY A 174 8.01 18.06 2.41
C GLY A 174 7.23 16.89 1.81
N GLN A 175 7.04 15.81 2.55
CA GLN A 175 6.30 14.62 2.10
C GLN A 175 4.94 14.58 2.78
N SER A 176 3.87 14.41 2.01
CA SER A 176 2.53 14.21 2.58
C SER A 176 2.48 12.94 3.44
N PHE A 177 1.56 12.89 4.39
CA PHE A 177 1.31 11.66 5.17
C PHE A 177 0.88 10.50 4.27
N PHE A 178 0.14 10.77 3.18
CA PHE A 178 -0.17 9.76 2.17
C PHE A 178 1.10 9.22 1.51
N HIS A 179 2.00 10.08 1.04
CA HIS A 179 3.27 9.67 0.44
C HIS A 179 4.09 8.80 1.40
N GLN A 180 4.17 9.17 2.69
CA GLN A 180 4.82 8.33 3.69
C GLN A 180 4.15 6.96 3.83
N ALA A 181 2.83 6.93 4.05
CA ALA A 181 2.10 5.67 4.25
C ALA A 181 2.24 4.74 3.03
N PHE A 182 2.13 5.31 1.82
CA PHE A 182 2.29 4.59 0.56
C PHE A 182 3.67 3.94 0.43
N HIS A 183 4.76 4.70 0.63
CA HIS A 183 6.12 4.17 0.51
C HIS A 183 6.51 3.20 1.64
N GLN A 184 5.87 3.29 2.80
CA GLN A 184 6.06 2.34 3.91
C GLN A 184 5.20 1.08 3.78
N GLY A 185 4.39 0.95 2.71
CA GLY A 185 3.49 -0.18 2.51
C GLY A 185 2.31 -0.24 3.49
N ARG A 186 2.02 0.86 4.20
CA ARG A 186 0.89 1.00 5.14
C ARG A 186 -0.37 1.41 4.37
N VAL A 187 -0.89 0.47 3.57
CA VAL A 187 -2.00 0.75 2.65
C VAL A 187 -3.32 1.06 3.39
N ASP A 188 -3.52 0.45 4.55
CA ASP A 188 -4.57 0.75 5.52
C ASP A 188 -4.59 2.23 5.92
N ILE A 189 -3.43 2.77 6.32
CA ILE A 189 -3.29 4.18 6.69
C ILE A 189 -3.48 5.07 5.47
N ALA A 190 -2.85 4.73 4.34
CA ALA A 190 -2.98 5.52 3.10
C ALA A 190 -4.45 5.64 2.67
N HIS A 191 -5.19 4.52 2.72
CA HIS A 191 -6.62 4.50 2.43
C HIS A 191 -7.43 5.33 3.44
N GLY A 192 -7.15 5.18 4.75
CA GLY A 192 -7.78 5.98 5.80
C GLY A 192 -7.60 7.48 5.61
N LEU A 193 -6.39 7.91 5.23
CA LEU A 193 -6.09 9.31 4.91
C LEU A 193 -6.88 9.80 3.69
N LEU A 194 -6.92 9.03 2.60
CA LEU A 194 -7.69 9.37 1.39
C LEU A 194 -9.17 9.61 1.70
N LEU A 195 -9.77 8.80 2.57
CA LEU A 195 -11.17 8.95 2.99
C LEU A 195 -11.44 10.28 3.70
N GLN A 196 -10.43 10.89 4.33
CA GLN A 196 -10.55 12.17 5.03
C GLN A 196 -10.11 13.38 4.19
N MET A 197 -9.47 13.17 3.04
CA MET A 197 -9.03 14.23 2.13
C MET A 197 -10.17 14.78 1.25
N SER A 198 -10.11 16.06 0.92
CA SER A 198 -10.94 16.65 -0.15
C SER A 198 -10.38 16.32 -1.54
N VAL A 199 -11.14 16.58 -2.59
CA VAL A 199 -10.70 16.28 -3.96
C VAL A 199 -9.53 17.16 -4.39
N GLU A 200 -9.50 18.41 -3.95
CA GLU A 200 -8.40 19.34 -4.24
C GLU A 200 -7.08 18.77 -3.73
N HIS A 201 -7.05 18.25 -2.50
CA HIS A 201 -5.85 17.65 -1.92
C HIS A 201 -5.41 16.36 -2.65
N ILE A 202 -6.36 15.57 -3.18
CA ILE A 202 -6.04 14.35 -3.95
C ILE A 202 -5.35 14.70 -5.29
N LEU A 203 -5.67 15.87 -5.84
CA LEU A 203 -5.09 16.39 -7.08
C LEU A 203 -3.82 17.23 -6.86
N GLU A 204 -3.44 17.48 -5.61
CA GLU A 204 -2.18 18.14 -5.26
C GLU A 204 -1.00 17.15 -5.28
N PRO A 205 0.23 17.64 -5.52
CA PRO A 205 1.43 16.83 -5.37
C PRO A 205 1.57 16.21 -3.98
N ALA A 206 1.95 14.94 -3.93
CA ALA A 206 2.13 14.23 -2.67
C ALA A 206 3.47 14.56 -1.98
N CYS A 207 4.38 15.27 -2.66
CA CYS A 207 5.72 15.61 -2.17
C CYS A 207 6.24 16.91 -2.80
N ILE A 208 7.06 17.65 -2.04
CA ILE A 208 7.78 18.84 -2.49
C ILE A 208 9.22 18.44 -2.77
N THR A 209 9.53 18.15 -4.03
CA THR A 209 10.88 17.85 -4.49
C THR A 209 11.54 19.06 -5.16
N ALA A 210 12.88 19.12 -5.15
CA ALA A 210 13.66 20.11 -5.90
C ALA A 210 13.76 19.78 -7.40
N ASP A 211 13.53 18.51 -7.76
CA ASP A 211 14.11 17.92 -8.98
C ASP A 211 13.06 17.56 -10.07
N GLY A 212 11.83 18.06 -9.94
CA GLY A 212 10.98 18.32 -11.13
C GLY A 212 9.92 17.29 -11.53
N GLN A 213 9.74 16.16 -10.84
CA GLN A 213 8.59 15.26 -11.09
C GLN A 213 7.80 15.08 -9.80
N GLN A 214 6.82 15.96 -9.63
CA GLN A 214 5.89 15.98 -8.50
C GLN A 214 4.62 15.22 -8.87
N GLN A 215 4.54 13.95 -8.49
CA GLN A 215 3.32 13.17 -8.70
C GLN A 215 2.23 13.57 -7.72
N THR A 216 1.00 13.69 -8.22
CA THR A 216 -0.18 13.89 -7.38
C THR A 216 -0.53 12.63 -6.59
N ILE A 217 -1.31 12.78 -5.53
CA ILE A 217 -1.81 11.63 -4.75
C ILE A 217 -2.58 10.65 -5.65
N LEU A 218 -3.43 11.17 -6.56
CA LEU A 218 -4.10 10.34 -7.56
C LEU A 218 -3.11 9.59 -8.47
N GLN A 219 -2.10 10.28 -9.00
CA GLN A 219 -1.08 9.66 -9.87
C GLN A 219 -0.30 8.56 -9.15
N MET A 220 0.07 8.75 -7.88
CA MET A 220 0.72 7.70 -7.08
C MET A 220 -0.22 6.52 -6.81
N SER A 221 -1.53 6.78 -6.62
CA SER A 221 -2.51 5.75 -6.28
C SER A 221 -2.72 4.70 -7.37
N VAL A 222 -2.37 4.99 -8.64
CA VAL A 222 -2.52 4.05 -9.76
C VAL A 222 -1.75 2.74 -9.58
N MET A 223 -0.77 2.69 -8.67
CA MET A 223 -0.02 1.47 -8.37
C MET A 223 -0.81 0.46 -7.52
N LYS A 224 -1.94 0.89 -6.92
CA LYS A 224 -2.75 0.09 -5.99
C LYS A 224 -4.24 0.29 -6.29
N ALA A 225 -4.91 -0.75 -6.79
CA ALA A 225 -6.31 -0.71 -7.20
C ALA A 225 -7.25 -0.13 -6.12
N GLU A 226 -7.06 -0.52 -4.86
CA GLU A 226 -7.88 -0.04 -3.74
C GLU A 226 -7.73 1.48 -3.50
N LEU A 227 -6.50 1.99 -3.53
CA LEU A 227 -6.21 3.41 -3.34
C LEU A 227 -6.72 4.22 -4.52
N PHE A 228 -6.48 3.74 -5.75
CA PHE A 228 -6.99 4.39 -6.95
C PHE A 228 -8.51 4.48 -6.95
N ASN A 229 -9.21 3.39 -6.60
CA ASN A 229 -10.66 3.38 -6.54
C ASN A 229 -11.21 4.34 -5.46
N ALA A 230 -10.52 4.47 -4.32
CA ALA A 230 -10.87 5.43 -3.28
C ALA A 230 -10.73 6.89 -3.79
N CYS A 231 -9.64 7.22 -4.48
CA CYS A 231 -9.46 8.51 -5.14
C CYS A 231 -10.54 8.74 -6.21
N TRP A 232 -10.73 7.77 -7.10
CA TRP A 232 -11.63 7.87 -8.24
C TRP A 232 -13.07 8.13 -7.82
N THR A 233 -13.56 7.41 -6.80
CA THR A 233 -14.93 7.58 -6.28
C THR A 233 -15.21 9.01 -5.82
N LYS A 234 -14.23 9.66 -5.17
CA LYS A 234 -14.34 11.05 -4.74
C LYS A 234 -14.31 12.03 -5.90
N ILE A 235 -13.39 11.82 -6.84
CA ILE A 235 -13.22 12.68 -8.02
C ILE A 235 -14.44 12.60 -8.93
N GLU A 236 -14.96 11.41 -9.17
CA GLU A 236 -16.13 11.17 -10.03
C GLU A 236 -17.37 11.93 -9.55
N SER A 237 -17.53 12.07 -8.23
CA SER A 237 -18.62 12.81 -7.60
C SER A 237 -18.56 14.33 -7.83
N ASN A 238 -17.50 14.83 -8.49
CA ASN A 238 -17.26 16.26 -8.74
C ASN A 238 -17.23 16.55 -10.26
N PRO A 239 -18.38 16.77 -10.90
CA PRO A 239 -18.49 16.83 -12.36
C PRO A 239 -17.78 18.04 -13.00
N GLY A 240 -17.58 19.12 -12.23
CA GLY A 240 -16.94 20.36 -12.70
C GLY A 240 -15.42 20.28 -12.86
N LEU A 241 -14.78 19.18 -12.45
CA LEU A 241 -13.35 18.99 -12.63
C LEU A 241 -13.03 18.52 -14.05
N ASP A 242 -12.08 19.19 -14.70
CA ASP A 242 -11.45 18.69 -15.92
C ASP A 242 -10.37 17.68 -15.56
N LEU A 243 -10.52 16.44 -16.05
CA LEU A 243 -9.60 15.33 -15.77
C LEU A 243 -8.77 14.93 -17.00
N SER A 244 -8.91 15.63 -18.13
CA SER A 244 -8.33 15.23 -19.42
C SER A 244 -6.81 15.06 -19.40
N ASN A 245 -6.11 15.81 -18.55
CA ASN A 245 -4.64 15.80 -18.44
C ASN A 245 -4.14 15.39 -17.05
N VAL A 246 -5.01 14.85 -16.19
CA VAL A 246 -4.62 14.51 -14.81
C VAL A 246 -3.80 13.21 -14.75
N LEU A 247 -4.12 12.25 -15.63
CA LEU A 247 -3.40 10.98 -15.75
C LEU A 247 -2.75 10.88 -17.13
N GLU A 248 -1.42 10.85 -17.14
CA GLU A 248 -0.66 10.56 -18.36
C GLU A 248 -0.76 9.09 -18.77
N HIS A 249 -0.30 8.78 -19.98
CA HIS A 249 -0.29 7.41 -20.49
C HIS A 249 0.43 6.44 -19.57
N GLU A 250 1.55 6.82 -18.95
CA GLU A 250 2.25 5.95 -18.01
C GLU A 250 1.41 5.56 -16.80
N HIS A 251 0.64 6.50 -16.24
CA HIS A 251 -0.27 6.25 -15.13
C HIS A 251 -1.42 5.35 -15.57
N CYS A 252 -1.97 5.59 -16.77
CA CYS A 252 -3.06 4.81 -17.34
C CYS A 252 -2.66 3.36 -17.63
N VAL A 253 -1.39 3.06 -17.93
CA VAL A 253 -0.90 1.67 -18.06
C VAL A 253 -1.13 0.91 -16.76
N TYR A 254 -0.78 1.50 -15.61
CA TYR A 254 -0.97 0.85 -14.31
C TYR A 254 -2.44 0.60 -14.02
N VAL A 255 -3.31 1.58 -14.32
CA VAL A 255 -4.77 1.45 -14.17
C VAL A 255 -5.32 0.30 -15.01
N CYS A 256 -4.83 0.10 -16.24
CA CYS A 256 -5.25 -1.03 -17.08
C CYS A 256 -4.98 -2.40 -16.42
N GLY A 257 -4.00 -2.49 -15.52
CA GLY A 257 -3.68 -3.70 -14.77
C GLY A 257 -4.75 -4.15 -13.78
N PHE A 258 -5.74 -3.32 -13.45
CA PHE A 258 -6.85 -3.71 -12.57
C PHE A 258 -8.21 -3.15 -13.00
N ALA A 259 -8.26 -2.36 -14.07
CA ALA A 259 -9.49 -1.74 -14.52
C ALA A 259 -10.53 -2.79 -14.92
N THR A 260 -11.76 -2.59 -14.45
CA THR A 260 -12.92 -3.28 -15.01
C THR A 260 -13.43 -2.54 -16.24
N LYS A 261 -14.24 -3.20 -17.06
CA LYS A 261 -14.99 -2.53 -18.14
C LYS A 261 -15.77 -1.32 -17.61
N ASP A 262 -16.42 -1.45 -16.46
CA ASP A 262 -17.23 -0.37 -15.87
C ASP A 262 -16.38 0.80 -15.39
N LEU A 263 -15.22 0.54 -14.77
CA LEU A 263 -14.27 1.61 -14.42
C LEU A 263 -13.78 2.33 -15.68
N ALA A 264 -13.40 1.59 -16.73
CA ALA A 264 -12.94 2.17 -17.98
C ALA A 264 -14.01 3.05 -18.65
N MET A 265 -15.27 2.63 -18.63
CA MET A 265 -16.40 3.42 -19.15
C MET A 265 -16.66 4.68 -18.33
N ARG A 266 -16.57 4.60 -16.99
CA ARG A 266 -16.69 5.76 -16.10
C ARG A 266 -15.54 6.75 -16.29
N MET A 267 -14.32 6.26 -16.43
CA MET A 267 -13.14 7.08 -16.75
C MET A 267 -13.28 7.77 -18.11
N LEU A 268 -13.76 7.04 -19.13
CA LEU A 268 -14.01 7.59 -20.45
C LEU A 268 -15.06 8.71 -20.42
N ALA A 269 -16.14 8.52 -19.65
CA ALA A 269 -17.18 9.55 -19.46
C ALA A 269 -16.63 10.84 -18.81
N ARG A 270 -15.46 10.76 -18.17
CA ARG A 270 -14.73 11.89 -17.58
C ARG A 270 -13.50 12.31 -18.40
N GLY A 271 -13.37 11.85 -19.64
CA GLY A 271 -12.33 12.26 -20.58
C GLY A 271 -11.02 11.47 -20.51
N ILE A 272 -10.93 10.41 -19.70
CA ILE A 272 -9.75 9.56 -19.61
C ILE A 272 -9.97 8.27 -20.43
N ASP A 273 -9.41 8.23 -21.64
CA ASP A 273 -9.55 7.08 -22.55
C ASP A 273 -8.42 6.05 -22.37
N LEU A 274 -8.71 4.98 -21.62
CA LEU A 274 -7.78 3.85 -21.46
C LEU A 274 -7.48 3.14 -22.79
N ALA A 275 -8.42 3.10 -23.75
CA ALA A 275 -8.18 2.50 -25.05
C ALA A 275 -7.16 3.31 -25.87
N ASN A 276 -7.17 4.65 -25.73
CA ASN A 276 -6.14 5.49 -26.33
C ASN A 276 -4.75 5.20 -25.76
N THR A 277 -4.65 4.93 -24.45
CA THR A 277 -3.39 4.49 -23.83
C THR A 277 -2.91 3.15 -24.37
N VAL A 278 -3.80 2.17 -24.52
CA VAL A 278 -3.44 0.87 -25.11
C VAL A 278 -2.95 1.04 -26.56
N ARG A 279 -3.57 1.92 -27.35
CA ARG A 279 -3.10 2.23 -28.72
C ARG A 279 -1.75 2.94 -28.74
N ALA A 280 -1.51 3.86 -27.81
CA ALA A 280 -0.26 4.60 -27.73
C ALA A 280 0.92 3.74 -27.23
N ARG A 281 0.65 2.79 -26.32
CA ARG A 281 1.67 1.95 -25.67
C ARG A 281 1.27 0.47 -25.66
N PRO A 282 1.00 -0.16 -26.82
CA PRO A 282 0.40 -1.49 -26.86
C PRO A 282 1.28 -2.56 -26.22
N PHE A 283 2.60 -2.51 -26.48
CA PHE A 283 3.54 -3.47 -25.95
C PHE A 283 3.52 -3.52 -24.41
N VAL A 284 3.82 -2.38 -23.77
CA VAL A 284 3.89 -2.29 -22.30
C VAL A 284 2.53 -2.55 -21.66
N THR A 285 1.45 -2.03 -22.23
CA THR A 285 0.12 -2.13 -21.62
C THR A 285 -0.41 -3.56 -21.66
N TRP A 286 -0.24 -4.28 -22.77
CA TRP A 286 -0.70 -5.67 -22.85
C TRP A 286 0.10 -6.61 -21.95
N LEU A 287 1.42 -6.41 -21.83
CA LEU A 287 2.22 -7.17 -20.87
C LEU A 287 1.79 -6.93 -19.44
N TRP A 288 1.58 -5.66 -19.07
CA TRP A 288 1.09 -5.28 -17.76
C TRP A 288 -0.27 -5.91 -17.44
N MET A 289 -1.22 -5.81 -18.38
CA MET A 289 -2.55 -6.40 -18.23
C MET A 289 -2.50 -7.93 -18.12
N ALA A 290 -1.70 -8.60 -18.94
CA ALA A 290 -1.53 -10.05 -18.89
C ALA A 290 -1.02 -10.52 -17.52
N GLN A 291 -0.16 -9.73 -16.88
CA GLN A 291 0.39 -10.04 -15.58
C GLN A 291 -0.53 -9.66 -14.42
N TYR A 292 -1.28 -8.56 -14.48
CA TYR A 292 -1.93 -8.00 -13.29
C TYR A 292 -3.46 -8.07 -13.28
N GLN A 293 -4.11 -8.19 -14.44
CA GLN A 293 -5.56 -8.07 -14.54
C GLN A 293 -6.31 -9.23 -13.86
N PRO A 294 -7.03 -9.00 -12.74
CA PRO A 294 -7.74 -10.07 -12.02
C PRO A 294 -8.94 -10.63 -12.77
N SER A 295 -9.60 -9.85 -13.63
CA SER A 295 -10.76 -10.30 -14.41
C SER A 295 -10.65 -9.82 -15.86
N PRO A 296 -9.83 -10.50 -16.67
CA PRO A 296 -9.43 -9.99 -17.98
C PRO A 296 -10.55 -10.01 -19.02
N ALA A 297 -11.38 -11.05 -19.05
CA ALA A 297 -12.28 -11.29 -20.18
C ALA A 297 -13.22 -10.12 -20.52
N PRO A 298 -13.95 -9.48 -19.57
CA PRO A 298 -14.82 -8.35 -19.89
C PRO A 298 -14.06 -7.11 -20.38
N PHE A 299 -12.90 -6.83 -19.76
CA PHE A 299 -12.10 -5.65 -20.09
C PHE A 299 -11.33 -5.82 -21.41
N PHE A 300 -10.75 -7.00 -21.65
CA PHE A 300 -10.06 -7.33 -22.89
C PHE A 300 -11.02 -7.32 -24.09
N SER A 301 -12.22 -7.87 -23.91
CA SER A 301 -13.26 -7.82 -24.96
C SER A 301 -13.71 -6.39 -25.25
N TRP A 302 -13.80 -5.53 -24.24
CA TRP A 302 -14.11 -4.11 -24.43
C TRP A 302 -13.00 -3.37 -25.20
N LEU A 303 -11.73 -3.69 -24.92
CA LEU A 303 -10.57 -3.14 -25.65
C LEU A 303 -10.55 -3.60 -27.12
N THR A 304 -10.75 -4.87 -27.40
CA THR A 304 -10.72 -5.39 -28.79
C THR A 304 -11.87 -4.89 -29.65
N GLN A 305 -13.05 -4.70 -29.07
CA GLN A 305 -14.18 -4.03 -29.74
C GLN A 305 -13.84 -2.59 -30.18
N ARG A 306 -12.81 -1.99 -29.57
CA ARG A 306 -12.28 -0.66 -29.91
C ARG A 306 -11.01 -0.72 -30.75
N GLY A 307 -10.72 -1.85 -31.37
CA GLY A 307 -9.54 -2.06 -32.22
C GLY A 307 -8.23 -2.19 -31.46
N CYS A 308 -8.26 -2.30 -30.12
CA CYS A 308 -7.06 -2.52 -29.33
C CYS A 308 -6.83 -4.04 -29.21
N TRP A 309 -6.03 -4.60 -30.11
CA TRP A 309 -5.67 -6.02 -30.09
C TRP A 309 -4.35 -6.24 -29.36
N PRO A 310 -4.17 -7.39 -28.67
CA PRO A 310 -2.85 -7.79 -28.21
C PRO A 310 -1.91 -7.88 -29.42
N TYR A 311 -0.65 -7.52 -29.21
CA TYR A 311 0.34 -7.73 -30.25
C TYR A 311 0.74 -9.22 -30.24
N SER A 312 1.05 -9.75 -31.43
CA SER A 312 1.65 -11.06 -31.61
C SER A 312 3.05 -10.86 -32.16
N THR A 313 4.00 -11.66 -31.69
CA THR A 313 5.39 -11.67 -32.18
C THR A 313 5.79 -13.09 -32.56
N GLY A 314 6.84 -13.24 -33.38
CA GLY A 314 7.41 -14.55 -33.70
C GLY A 314 7.94 -15.30 -32.46
N ALA A 315 8.37 -16.54 -32.67
CA ALA A 315 8.87 -17.43 -31.61
C ALA A 315 10.00 -16.79 -30.78
N GLY A 316 9.99 -16.99 -29.46
CA GLY A 316 11.05 -16.53 -28.55
C GLY A 316 10.97 -15.06 -28.11
N HIS A 317 9.92 -14.33 -28.51
CA HIS A 317 9.69 -12.96 -28.06
C HIS A 317 8.72 -12.91 -26.86
N VAL A 318 8.84 -11.87 -26.03
CA VAL A 318 7.96 -11.67 -24.87
C VAL A 318 6.58 -11.23 -25.34
N THR A 319 5.59 -12.12 -25.19
CA THR A 319 4.19 -11.89 -25.57
C THR A 319 3.29 -11.80 -24.35
N PRO A 320 2.09 -11.20 -24.47
CA PRO A 320 1.12 -11.18 -23.38
C PRO A 320 0.73 -12.60 -22.96
N LEU A 321 0.63 -13.53 -23.91
CA LEU A 321 0.31 -14.92 -23.62
C LEU A 321 1.39 -15.60 -22.77
N LEU A 322 2.66 -15.43 -23.15
CA LEU A 322 3.80 -15.96 -22.41
C LEU A 322 3.87 -15.37 -20.99
N VAL A 323 3.71 -14.06 -20.84
CA VAL A 323 3.72 -13.40 -19.53
C VAL A 323 2.58 -13.90 -18.64
N ALA A 324 1.36 -14.00 -19.17
CA ALA A 324 0.23 -14.55 -18.40
C ALA A 324 0.52 -15.97 -17.91
N ALA A 325 1.05 -16.83 -18.77
CA ALA A 325 1.41 -18.21 -18.41
C ALA A 325 2.55 -18.27 -17.37
N GLN A 326 3.57 -17.44 -17.52
CA GLN A 326 4.70 -17.35 -16.58
C GLN A 326 4.29 -16.85 -15.20
N HIS A 327 3.14 -16.19 -15.06
CA HIS A 327 2.61 -15.71 -13.79
C HIS A 327 1.37 -16.48 -13.32
N ASP A 328 1.11 -17.66 -13.89
CA ASP A 328 -0.02 -18.52 -13.54
C ASP A 328 -1.39 -17.83 -13.66
N ARG A 329 -1.53 -16.89 -14.59
CA ARG A 329 -2.75 -16.11 -14.81
C ARG A 329 -3.73 -16.86 -15.71
N PHE A 330 -4.33 -17.92 -15.18
CA PHE A 330 -5.22 -18.82 -15.94
C PHE A 330 -6.28 -18.08 -16.77
N GLU A 331 -6.99 -17.12 -16.19
CA GLU A 331 -8.07 -16.39 -16.86
C GLU A 331 -7.55 -15.52 -18.01
N ALA A 332 -6.39 -14.88 -17.84
CA ALA A 332 -5.76 -14.06 -18.88
C ALA A 332 -5.20 -14.95 -19.99
N THR A 333 -4.50 -16.02 -19.61
CA THR A 333 -3.98 -17.04 -20.54
C THR A 333 -5.11 -17.64 -21.36
N SER A 334 -6.22 -18.02 -20.72
CA SER A 334 -7.40 -18.55 -21.40
C SER A 334 -7.93 -17.60 -22.45
N TRP A 335 -8.21 -16.35 -22.08
CA TRP A 335 -8.72 -15.39 -23.04
C TRP A 335 -7.76 -15.19 -24.21
N LEU A 336 -6.45 -15.08 -23.96
CA LEU A 336 -5.43 -14.87 -24.98
C LEU A 336 -5.30 -16.07 -25.95
N VAL A 337 -5.31 -17.30 -25.43
CA VAL A 337 -5.26 -18.54 -26.22
C VAL A 337 -6.43 -18.65 -27.21
N TRP A 338 -7.61 -18.15 -26.84
CA TRP A 338 -8.82 -18.26 -27.66
C TRP A 338 -9.03 -17.09 -28.62
N ASN A 339 -8.43 -15.92 -28.38
CA ASN A 339 -8.74 -14.71 -29.13
C ASN A 339 -7.60 -14.18 -29.99
N ASN A 340 -6.33 -14.41 -29.62
CA ASN A 340 -5.21 -13.82 -30.36
C ASN A 340 -3.86 -14.46 -30.01
N CYS A 341 -3.59 -15.62 -30.60
CA CYS A 341 -2.26 -16.22 -30.53
C CYS A 341 -1.94 -17.07 -31.77
N SER A 342 -0.65 -17.09 -32.11
CA SER A 342 -0.08 -17.99 -33.11
C SER A 342 0.21 -19.37 -32.52
N ALA A 343 0.40 -20.36 -33.39
CA ALA A 343 0.84 -21.69 -33.00
C ALA A 343 2.17 -21.68 -32.23
N CYS A 344 3.11 -20.79 -32.60
CA CYS A 344 4.37 -20.62 -31.89
C CYS A 344 4.16 -20.10 -30.46
N GLU A 345 3.30 -19.10 -30.28
CA GLU A 345 2.99 -18.56 -28.95
C GLU A 345 2.25 -19.58 -28.06
N GLN A 346 1.42 -20.44 -28.65
CA GLN A 346 0.81 -21.56 -27.93
C GLN A 346 1.86 -22.56 -27.44
N MET A 347 2.88 -22.86 -28.27
CA MET A 347 3.99 -23.72 -27.87
C MET A 347 4.78 -23.11 -26.72
N ASP A 348 5.19 -21.84 -26.84
CA ASP A 348 5.93 -21.12 -25.80
C ASP A 348 5.13 -21.07 -24.48
N CYS A 349 3.81 -20.88 -24.57
CA CYS A 349 2.89 -20.95 -23.44
C CYS A 349 2.84 -22.34 -22.81
N ALA A 350 2.76 -23.40 -23.62
CA ALA A 350 2.73 -24.78 -23.15
C ALA A 350 4.04 -25.15 -22.45
N VAL A 351 5.19 -24.75 -23.00
CA VAL A 351 6.51 -24.93 -22.36
C VAL A 351 6.58 -24.16 -21.04
N ALA A 352 6.18 -22.88 -21.01
CA ALA A 352 6.16 -22.09 -19.78
C ALA A 352 5.28 -22.73 -18.70
N ALA A 353 4.11 -23.25 -19.07
CA ALA A 353 3.21 -23.95 -18.18
C ALA A 353 3.76 -25.31 -17.73
N ALA A 354 4.45 -26.05 -18.59
CA ALA A 354 5.10 -27.31 -18.29
C ALA A 354 6.17 -27.18 -17.20
N VAL A 355 6.99 -26.14 -17.28
CA VAL A 355 8.12 -25.90 -16.36
C VAL A 355 7.65 -25.49 -14.95
N ARG A 356 6.59 -24.70 -14.82
CA ARG A 356 6.16 -24.16 -13.51
C ARG A 356 5.49 -25.19 -12.61
N GLN A 357 5.87 -25.34 -11.34
CA GLN A 357 5.27 -26.36 -10.44
C GLN A 357 4.10 -25.82 -9.59
N THR A 358 3.05 -25.32 -10.25
CA THR A 358 1.83 -24.82 -9.56
C THR A 358 0.55 -25.49 -10.08
N LYS A 359 -0.54 -25.42 -9.32
CA LYS A 359 -1.84 -25.99 -9.73
C LYS A 359 -2.40 -25.30 -10.97
N ASP A 360 -2.22 -23.98 -11.06
CA ASP A 360 -2.71 -23.18 -12.18
C ASP A 360 -1.89 -23.41 -13.45
N SER A 361 -0.57 -23.62 -13.36
CA SER A 361 0.22 -23.99 -14.53
C SER A 361 -0.23 -25.32 -15.16
N ALA A 362 -0.65 -26.31 -14.35
CA ALA A 362 -1.23 -27.55 -14.88
C ALA A 362 -2.58 -27.32 -15.59
N ARG A 363 -3.42 -26.41 -15.08
CA ARG A 363 -4.69 -26.02 -15.75
C ARG A 363 -4.41 -25.28 -17.06
N ILE A 364 -3.43 -24.39 -17.06
CA ILE A 364 -2.99 -23.67 -18.25
C ILE A 364 -2.47 -24.66 -19.30
N LEU A 365 -1.62 -25.61 -18.90
CA LEU A 365 -1.07 -26.63 -19.78
C LEU A 365 -2.18 -27.46 -20.44
N ASP A 366 -3.13 -27.97 -19.64
CA ASP A 366 -4.27 -28.73 -20.15
C ASP A 366 -5.07 -27.97 -21.21
N MET A 367 -5.37 -26.70 -20.91
CA MET A 367 -6.13 -25.83 -21.79
C MET A 367 -5.38 -25.50 -23.09
N VAL A 368 -4.10 -25.14 -23.02
CA VAL A 368 -3.32 -24.79 -24.22
C VAL A 368 -3.08 -26.02 -25.10
N LEU A 369 -2.83 -27.18 -24.50
CA LEU A 369 -2.70 -28.45 -25.22
C LEU A 369 -3.98 -28.84 -25.94
N THR A 370 -5.12 -28.68 -25.28
CA THR A 370 -6.44 -28.86 -25.89
C THR A 370 -6.65 -27.90 -27.05
N ARG A 371 -6.19 -26.64 -26.94
CA ARG A 371 -6.29 -25.69 -28.07
C ARG A 371 -5.39 -26.09 -29.23
N MET A 372 -4.15 -26.49 -28.95
CA MET A 372 -3.15 -26.89 -29.93
C MET A 372 -3.59 -28.13 -30.71
N SER A 373 -4.24 -29.10 -30.07
CA SER A 373 -4.75 -30.30 -30.75
C SER A 373 -5.88 -30.00 -31.73
N LEU A 374 -6.53 -28.84 -31.60
CA LEU A 374 -7.56 -28.34 -32.51
C LEU A 374 -6.99 -27.42 -33.62
N ALA A 375 -5.68 -27.18 -33.67
CA ALA A 375 -5.07 -26.28 -34.64
C ALA A 375 -4.74 -26.98 -35.98
N VAL A 376 -4.83 -26.23 -37.08
CA VAL A 376 -4.47 -26.66 -38.44
C VAL A 376 -3.61 -25.56 -39.09
N PRO A 377 -2.39 -25.85 -39.60
CA PRO A 377 -1.75 -27.17 -39.67
C PRO A 377 -1.25 -27.69 -38.31
N LEU A 378 -1.09 -29.00 -38.22
CA LEU A 378 -0.59 -29.69 -37.03
C LEU A 378 0.86 -29.29 -36.71
N HIS A 379 1.16 -29.19 -35.41
CA HIS A 379 2.50 -28.94 -34.88
C HIS A 379 3.49 -30.05 -35.29
N PRO A 380 4.83 -29.78 -35.27
CA PRO A 380 5.85 -30.76 -35.63
C PRO A 380 5.71 -32.05 -34.81
N PRO A 381 5.88 -33.26 -35.39
CA PRO A 381 5.53 -34.53 -34.72
C PRO A 381 6.15 -34.77 -33.32
N SER A 382 7.26 -34.11 -32.98
CA SER A 382 7.95 -34.21 -31.69
C SER A 382 7.36 -33.34 -30.58
N TRP A 383 6.44 -32.42 -30.88
CA TRP A 383 6.03 -31.36 -29.96
C TRP A 383 5.57 -31.88 -28.59
N ALA A 384 4.81 -32.99 -28.57
CA ALA A 384 4.32 -33.58 -27.33
C ALA A 384 5.45 -34.21 -26.50
N GLN A 385 6.47 -34.76 -27.17
CA GLN A 385 7.67 -35.30 -26.51
C GLN A 385 8.49 -34.17 -25.90
N ASP A 386 8.64 -33.05 -26.61
CA ASP A 386 9.40 -31.89 -26.14
C ASP A 386 8.75 -31.31 -24.87
N ILE A 387 7.42 -31.12 -24.86
CA ILE A 387 6.69 -30.67 -23.67
C ILE A 387 6.81 -31.69 -22.51
N ALA A 388 6.71 -32.99 -22.78
CA ALA A 388 6.85 -34.01 -21.74
C ALA A 388 8.24 -33.99 -21.11
N CYS A 389 9.30 -33.78 -21.90
CA CYS A 389 10.66 -33.60 -21.40
C CYS A 389 10.75 -32.38 -20.46
N GLU A 390 10.16 -31.24 -20.83
CA GLU A 390 10.13 -30.03 -20.00
C GLU A 390 9.41 -30.25 -18.66
N VAL A 391 8.28 -30.98 -18.66
CA VAL A 391 7.56 -31.33 -17.42
C VAL A 391 8.47 -32.13 -16.48
N ILE A 392 9.14 -33.16 -17.01
CA ILE A 392 10.01 -34.05 -16.21
C ILE A 392 11.21 -33.27 -15.70
N GLN A 393 11.92 -32.56 -16.57
CA GLN A 393 13.12 -31.81 -16.21
C GLN A 393 12.83 -30.78 -15.12
N ALA A 394 11.71 -30.06 -15.22
CA ALA A 394 11.34 -29.07 -14.24
C ALA A 394 10.93 -29.67 -12.89
N ALA A 395 10.26 -30.83 -12.90
CA ALA A 395 9.95 -31.56 -11.68
C ALA A 395 11.23 -32.03 -10.96
N CYS A 396 12.20 -32.57 -11.71
CA CYS A 396 13.52 -32.94 -11.18
C CYS A 396 14.27 -31.75 -10.61
N ASN A 397 14.31 -30.62 -11.32
CA ASN A 397 14.99 -29.41 -10.86
C ASN A 397 14.36 -28.87 -9.56
N GLN A 398 13.02 -28.84 -9.47
CA GLN A 398 12.34 -28.35 -8.26
C GLN A 398 12.56 -29.27 -7.05
N ASP A 399 12.58 -30.59 -7.25
CA ASP A 399 12.86 -31.57 -6.19
C ASP A 399 14.26 -31.36 -5.59
N GLN A 400 15.27 -31.09 -6.43
CA GLN A 400 16.62 -30.77 -5.98
C GLN A 400 16.68 -29.48 -5.13
N MET A 401 15.76 -28.53 -5.35
CA MET A 401 15.74 -27.25 -4.62
C MET A 401 14.94 -27.30 -3.31
N ASP A 402 13.81 -28.01 -3.27
CA ASP A 402 12.87 -27.95 -2.14
C ASP A 402 13.04 -29.11 -1.12
N GLY A 403 13.74 -30.18 -1.50
CA GLY A 403 13.94 -31.37 -0.65
C GLY A 403 12.66 -32.17 -0.35
N ALA A 404 12.75 -33.10 0.59
CA ALA A 404 11.75 -34.17 0.79
C ALA A 404 10.31 -33.72 1.17
N LYS A 405 10.09 -32.48 1.61
CA LYS A 405 8.77 -32.02 2.10
C LYS A 405 7.78 -31.68 0.97
N SER A 406 8.25 -31.42 -0.25
CA SER A 406 7.40 -31.10 -1.40
C SER A 406 7.40 -32.17 -2.50
N LEU A 407 8.25 -33.21 -2.39
CA LEU A 407 8.44 -34.25 -3.42
C LEU A 407 7.12 -34.86 -3.92
N LYS A 408 6.24 -35.27 -3.00
CA LYS A 408 4.96 -35.90 -3.38
C LYS A 408 4.08 -34.94 -4.20
N PHE A 409 4.02 -33.66 -3.80
CA PHE A 409 3.24 -32.65 -4.51
C PHE A 409 3.79 -32.41 -5.92
N ILE A 410 5.13 -32.31 -6.06
CA ILE A 410 5.80 -32.12 -7.34
C ILE A 410 5.55 -33.33 -8.26
N GLN A 411 5.67 -34.55 -7.74
CA GLN A 411 5.40 -35.78 -8.48
C GLN A 411 3.94 -35.87 -8.95
N ASP A 412 2.98 -35.64 -8.04
CA ASP A 412 1.55 -35.67 -8.37
C ASP A 412 1.21 -34.64 -9.46
N LEU A 413 1.83 -33.46 -9.41
CA LEU A 413 1.64 -32.40 -10.40
C LEU A 413 2.27 -32.76 -11.75
N ALA A 414 3.49 -33.30 -11.76
CA ALA A 414 4.15 -33.77 -12.98
C ALA A 414 3.34 -34.89 -13.67
N ILE A 415 2.85 -35.86 -12.89
CA ILE A 415 1.96 -36.93 -13.39
C ILE A 415 0.72 -36.33 -14.03
N LYS A 416 0.05 -35.39 -13.36
CA LYS A 416 -1.13 -34.72 -13.91
C LYS A 416 -0.85 -34.03 -15.23
N LYS A 417 0.27 -33.30 -15.34
CA LYS A 417 0.68 -32.63 -16.58
C LYS A 417 0.99 -33.61 -17.71
N LEU A 418 1.66 -34.72 -17.40
CA LEU A 418 1.94 -35.78 -18.37
C LEU A 418 0.66 -36.47 -18.87
N GLN A 419 -0.34 -36.61 -17.99
CA GLN A 419 -1.67 -37.10 -18.38
C GLN A 419 -2.34 -36.15 -19.39
N CYS A 420 -2.23 -34.83 -19.20
CA CYS A 420 -2.71 -33.85 -20.17
C CYS A 420 -2.04 -34.02 -21.54
N VAL A 421 -0.70 -34.15 -21.59
CA VAL A 421 0.04 -34.39 -22.84
C VAL A 421 -0.41 -35.69 -23.52
N THR A 422 -0.55 -36.77 -22.74
CA THR A 422 -0.95 -38.08 -23.26
C THR A 422 -2.36 -38.07 -23.82
N ALA A 423 -3.28 -37.32 -23.20
CA ALA A 423 -4.67 -37.24 -23.64
C ALA A 423 -4.82 -36.62 -25.04
N VAL A 424 -3.94 -35.68 -25.41
CA VAL A 424 -4.00 -34.97 -26.70
C VAL A 424 -3.09 -35.56 -27.78
N ALA A 425 -2.09 -36.37 -27.39
CA ALA A 425 -1.11 -36.96 -28.29
C ALA A 425 -0.77 -38.41 -27.87
N PRO A 426 -1.73 -39.34 -27.89
CA PRO A 426 -1.55 -40.70 -27.36
C PRO A 426 -0.46 -41.48 -28.12
N ASP A 427 -0.37 -41.28 -29.43
CA ASP A 427 0.59 -41.99 -30.29
C ASP A 427 2.01 -41.42 -30.21
N SER A 428 2.16 -40.16 -29.81
CA SER A 428 3.46 -39.48 -29.72
C SER A 428 4.31 -39.93 -28.52
N LEU A 429 3.68 -40.51 -27.49
CA LEU A 429 4.35 -40.93 -26.25
C LEU A 429 4.61 -42.43 -26.14
N VAL A 430 4.19 -43.23 -27.12
CA VAL A 430 4.44 -44.70 -27.18
C VAL A 430 5.95 -45.01 -27.19
N TYR A 431 6.78 -44.07 -27.65
CA TYR A 431 8.24 -44.17 -27.67
C TYR A 431 8.97 -43.60 -26.42
N SER A 432 8.25 -43.20 -25.38
CA SER A 432 8.86 -42.46 -24.25
C SER A 432 9.33 -43.32 -23.06
N LYS A 433 9.01 -44.63 -22.99
CA LYS A 433 9.43 -45.49 -21.86
C LYS A 433 10.96 -45.53 -21.67
N GLU A 434 11.73 -45.51 -22.75
CA GLU A 434 13.20 -45.48 -22.70
C GLU A 434 13.73 -44.12 -22.22
N ARG A 435 13.13 -43.00 -22.65
CA ARG A 435 13.54 -41.66 -22.18
C ARG A 435 13.09 -41.36 -20.74
N PHE A 436 11.93 -41.86 -20.30
CA PHE A 436 11.55 -41.85 -18.88
C PHE A 436 12.58 -42.60 -18.02
N SER A 437 13.11 -43.72 -18.53
CA SER A 437 14.17 -44.46 -17.87
C SER A 437 15.50 -43.69 -17.87
N ILE A 438 15.80 -42.92 -18.93
CA ILE A 438 17.01 -42.07 -19.02
C ILE A 438 16.91 -40.83 -18.09
N ALA A 439 15.79 -40.12 -18.07
CA ALA A 439 15.56 -38.98 -17.18
C ALA A 439 15.59 -39.41 -15.70
N LYS A 440 15.08 -40.60 -15.40
CA LYS A 440 15.18 -41.22 -14.06
C LYS A 440 16.60 -41.69 -13.70
N LYS A 441 17.50 -41.87 -14.68
CA LYS A 441 18.91 -42.28 -14.50
C LYS A 441 19.90 -41.12 -14.45
N GLN A 442 19.48 -39.91 -14.83
CA GLN A 442 20.28 -38.68 -14.75
C GLN A 442 20.01 -37.88 -13.45
N VAL A 443 19.07 -38.37 -12.63
CA VAL A 443 18.94 -38.11 -11.19
C VAL A 443 19.64 -39.24 -10.44
#